data_AF-A0A1F2SBC0-F1
#
_entry.id   AF-A0A1F2SBC0-F1
#
_cell.length_a   1.000
_cell.length_b   1.000
_cell.length_c   1.000
_cell.angle_alpha   90.00
_cell.angle_beta   90.00
_cell.angle_gamma   90.00
#
_symmetry.space_group_name_H-M   'P 1'
#
loop_
_entity.id
_entity.type
_entity.pdbx_description
1 polymer ?
#
loop_
_entity_poly.entity_id
_entity_poly.type
_entity_poly.pdbx_seq_one_letter_code
_entity_poly.pdbx_strand_id
1 'polypeptide(L)'
;MVADGQIEGFRTPGGHLRILSESIQELREGRKAQPSLIREPSSVLRNRRERLEELVLESQELRARREVEKLRREEDEEAGRRESEAQARERGAAEREATLELERDRLEREQDQERRGRESKRRLAEFHHRWLEKAADVLAASELNWLSSVQHKEVLDTIDIEIKSRQLQDEPRMRQVLTHTIAAVIEPWLVSRTARQERERLLENAVKSLPFGATDRDKAEAAAAVREALSTLRPDAADFEVRAGIQAAIDPIRVSVEWRRMTERLTTWALGQLPWGSTDQDEARLHGNCEQILSELPENVSKIEAREALQQAVREARVRVEERKELKRRQEEKPRLVQQGLAEVSYYLLKLNRAGEISNEEYRDSEFIASLKEAVKEELESELSGEEEVSEVKELVREIIDDELN
;
A
#
# COMPACT_ATOMS: atom_id res chain seq x y z
N MET A 1 125.53 76.65 -44.51
CA MET A 1 126.93 76.79 -44.04
C MET A 1 127.37 75.66 -43.11
N VAL A 2 126.83 75.49 -41.89
CA VAL A 2 127.09 74.27 -41.08
C VAL A 2 126.34 73.06 -41.66
N ALA A 3 125.13 73.27 -42.18
CA ALA A 3 124.33 72.23 -42.86
C ALA A 3 124.87 71.82 -44.25
N ASP A 4 125.71 72.66 -44.87
CA ASP A 4 126.32 72.41 -46.19
C ASP A 4 127.76 71.87 -46.07
N GLY A 5 128.18 71.44 -44.87
CA GLY A 5 129.50 70.85 -44.60
C GLY A 5 130.69 71.80 -44.74
N GLN A 6 130.45 73.11 -44.88
CA GLN A 6 131.51 74.11 -45.08
C GLN A 6 132.10 74.64 -43.77
N ILE A 7 131.46 74.38 -42.62
CA ILE A 7 131.90 74.81 -41.30
C ILE A 7 131.53 73.73 -40.27
N GLU A 8 132.49 73.24 -39.49
CA GLU A 8 132.24 72.24 -38.45
C GLU A 8 131.53 72.86 -37.22
N GLY A 9 130.45 72.23 -36.79
CA GLY A 9 129.72 72.60 -35.58
C GLY A 9 128.96 71.41 -35.01
N PHE A 10 128.78 71.40 -33.69
CA PHE A 10 128.05 70.35 -32.99
C PHE A 10 126.89 70.94 -32.17
N ARG A 11 125.84 70.14 -31.97
CA ARG A 11 124.72 70.48 -31.08
C ARG A 11 124.98 69.91 -29.70
N THR A 12 124.76 70.72 -28.67
CA THR A 12 124.69 70.23 -27.29
C THR A 12 123.29 69.62 -27.03
N PRO A 13 123.12 68.79 -25.99
CA PRO A 13 121.83 68.14 -25.68
C PRO A 13 120.65 69.11 -25.45
N GLY A 14 120.92 70.40 -25.20
CA GLY A 14 119.92 71.48 -25.09
C GLY A 14 119.56 72.17 -26.41
N GLY A 15 119.96 71.63 -27.57
CA GLY A 15 119.51 72.10 -28.89
C GLY A 15 120.21 73.36 -29.43
N HIS A 16 121.26 73.86 -28.77
CA HIS A 16 122.02 75.03 -29.23
C HIS A 16 123.16 74.60 -30.15
N LEU A 17 123.33 75.28 -31.29
CA LEU A 17 124.38 75.01 -32.28
C LEU A 17 125.65 75.81 -31.93
N ARG A 18 126.78 75.12 -31.70
CA ARG A 18 128.09 75.77 -31.45
C ARG A 18 129.06 75.47 -32.59
N ILE A 19 129.74 76.50 -33.05
CA ILE A 19 130.71 76.46 -34.16
C ILE A 19 132.12 76.58 -33.57
N LEU A 20 133.04 75.73 -34.00
CA LEU A 20 134.43 75.74 -33.54
C LEU A 20 135.13 77.02 -34.04
N SER A 21 135.82 77.74 -33.15
CA SER A 21 136.53 78.98 -33.47
C SER A 21 137.65 78.77 -34.50
N GLU A 22 138.25 77.58 -34.50
CA GLU A 22 139.27 77.13 -35.44
C GLU A 22 138.71 77.12 -36.88
N SER A 23 137.46 76.69 -37.06
CA SER A 23 136.77 76.66 -38.36
C SER A 23 136.39 78.05 -38.90
N ILE A 24 136.36 79.09 -38.06
CA ILE A 24 136.16 80.50 -38.48
C ILE A 24 137.49 81.13 -38.91
N GLN A 25 138.61 80.69 -38.34
CA GLN A 25 139.95 81.15 -38.69
C GLN A 25 140.41 80.57 -40.04
N GLU A 26 140.06 79.31 -40.33
CA GLU A 26 140.41 78.62 -41.58
C GLU A 26 139.69 79.21 -42.82
N LEU A 27 138.53 79.83 -42.64
CA LEU A 27 137.82 80.59 -43.70
C LEU A 27 138.48 81.93 -44.05
N ARG A 28 139.36 82.46 -43.18
CA ARG A 28 140.00 83.77 -43.34
C ARG A 28 141.34 83.71 -44.09
N GLU A 29 141.95 82.53 -44.19
CA GLU A 29 143.33 82.36 -44.69
C GLU A 29 143.46 81.59 -46.02
N GLY A 30 142.34 81.27 -46.68
CA GLY A 30 142.32 80.96 -48.12
C GLY A 30 143.18 79.76 -48.58
N ARG A 31 143.37 78.74 -47.74
CA ARG A 31 144.11 77.51 -48.11
C ARG A 31 143.18 76.30 -48.19
N LYS A 32 143.16 75.64 -49.37
CA LYS A 32 142.59 74.30 -49.56
C LYS A 32 143.67 73.24 -49.35
N ALA A 33 143.43 72.27 -48.47
CA ALA A 33 144.11 70.96 -48.43
C ALA A 33 143.14 69.96 -47.76
N GLN A 34 142.49 69.07 -48.50
CA GLN A 34 142.81 67.65 -48.70
C GLN A 34 142.74 66.74 -47.44
N PRO A 35 142.19 65.51 -47.57
CA PRO A 35 141.63 64.73 -46.47
C PRO A 35 142.63 63.71 -45.89
N SER A 36 142.49 63.38 -44.60
CA SER A 36 143.24 62.30 -43.96
C SER A 36 142.35 61.31 -43.20
N LEU A 37 142.69 60.04 -43.40
CA LEU A 37 142.07 58.81 -42.94
C LEU A 37 142.43 58.43 -41.49
N ILE A 38 141.44 57.82 -40.82
CA ILE A 38 141.48 56.74 -39.80
C ILE A 38 142.12 57.06 -38.43
N ARG A 39 141.31 56.93 -37.36
CA ARG A 39 141.69 56.11 -36.20
C ARG A 39 140.50 55.61 -35.36
N GLU A 40 140.51 54.30 -35.14
CA GLU A 40 139.57 53.48 -34.38
C GLU A 40 139.58 53.78 -32.86
N PRO A 41 138.44 53.66 -32.15
CA PRO A 41 138.38 53.79 -30.70
C PRO A 41 138.46 52.44 -29.95
N SER A 42 138.99 52.51 -28.72
CA SER A 42 139.55 51.42 -27.91
C SER A 42 138.56 50.49 -27.18
N SER A 43 139.08 49.34 -26.74
CA SER A 43 138.40 48.14 -26.19
C SER A 43 137.60 48.29 -24.89
N VAL A 44 137.57 49.47 -24.26
CA VAL A 44 136.90 49.66 -22.95
C VAL A 44 135.42 50.07 -23.09
N LEU A 45 135.01 50.60 -24.25
CA LEU A 45 133.63 51.05 -24.48
C LEU A 45 132.68 49.95 -24.99
N ARG A 46 133.20 48.78 -25.40
CA ARG A 46 132.39 47.63 -25.84
C ARG A 46 131.73 46.89 -24.66
N ASN A 47 132.49 46.66 -23.59
CA ASN A 47 132.02 45.97 -22.37
C ASN A 47 130.90 46.73 -21.62
N ARG A 48 130.77 48.05 -21.82
CA ARG A 48 129.72 48.84 -21.15
C ARG A 48 128.38 48.81 -21.90
N ARG A 49 128.39 48.48 -23.20
CA ARG A 49 127.16 48.41 -24.01
C ARG A 49 126.47 47.06 -23.88
N GLU A 50 127.22 45.96 -23.89
CA GLU A 50 126.68 44.61 -23.68
C GLU A 50 125.99 44.48 -22.31
N ARG A 51 126.54 45.11 -21.26
CA ARG A 51 125.95 45.10 -19.91
C ARG A 51 124.65 45.91 -19.78
N LEU A 52 124.39 46.87 -20.67
CA LEU A 52 123.13 47.63 -20.70
C LEU A 52 122.05 46.89 -21.49
N GLU A 53 122.42 46.19 -22.56
CA GLU A 53 121.50 45.36 -23.34
C GLU A 53 121.01 44.15 -22.52
N GLU A 54 121.87 43.51 -21.73
CA GLU A 54 121.48 42.46 -20.76
C GLU A 54 120.47 42.96 -19.71
N LEU A 55 120.72 44.11 -19.08
CA LEU A 55 119.82 44.66 -18.06
C LEU A 55 118.45 45.06 -18.63
N VAL A 56 118.39 45.49 -19.90
CA VAL A 56 117.12 45.79 -20.57
C VAL A 56 116.34 44.52 -20.85
N LEU A 57 117.00 43.46 -21.34
CA LEU A 57 116.37 42.16 -21.56
C LEU A 57 115.89 41.52 -20.26
N GLU A 58 116.69 41.54 -19.19
CA GLU A 58 116.26 41.08 -17.86
C GLU A 58 115.05 41.88 -17.35
N SER A 59 115.01 43.20 -17.59
CA SER A 59 113.86 44.02 -17.20
C SER A 59 112.59 43.69 -18.00
N GLN A 60 112.72 43.32 -19.28
CA GLN A 60 111.61 42.91 -20.14
C GLN A 60 111.13 41.50 -19.79
N GLU A 61 112.03 40.57 -19.50
CA GLU A 61 111.68 39.23 -19.03
C GLU A 61 110.94 39.28 -17.69
N LEU A 62 111.38 40.14 -16.75
CA LEU A 62 110.69 40.32 -15.48
C LEU A 62 109.30 40.93 -15.64
N ARG A 63 109.09 41.81 -16.63
CA ARG A 63 107.76 42.35 -16.96
C ARG A 63 106.86 41.27 -17.58
N ALA A 64 107.37 40.53 -18.55
CA ALA A 64 106.63 39.43 -19.19
C ALA A 64 106.25 38.34 -18.18
N ARG A 65 107.15 37.97 -17.25
CA ARG A 65 106.84 37.01 -16.18
C ARG A 65 105.75 37.51 -15.25
N ARG A 66 105.77 38.81 -14.87
CA ARG A 66 104.71 39.41 -14.05
C ARG A 66 103.36 39.46 -14.77
N GLU A 67 103.35 39.71 -16.07
CA GLU A 67 102.12 39.67 -16.87
C GLU A 67 101.57 38.25 -17.02
N VAL A 68 102.41 37.26 -17.26
CA VAL A 68 101.99 35.84 -17.30
C VAL A 68 101.46 35.38 -15.94
N GLU A 69 102.11 35.77 -14.84
CA GLU A 69 101.65 35.44 -13.50
C GLU A 69 100.33 36.15 -13.16
N LYS A 70 100.14 37.38 -13.63
CA LYS A 70 98.87 38.11 -13.52
C LYS A 70 97.75 37.43 -14.32
N LEU A 71 98.01 37.05 -15.57
CA LEU A 71 97.05 36.35 -16.41
C LEU A 71 96.67 34.98 -15.83
N ARG A 72 97.64 34.24 -15.26
CA ARG A 72 97.34 32.98 -14.54
C ARG A 72 96.43 33.21 -13.35
N ARG A 73 96.67 34.25 -12.56
CA ARG A 73 95.78 34.61 -11.45
C ARG A 73 94.39 35.01 -11.94
N GLU A 74 94.29 35.75 -13.04
CA GLU A 74 93.01 36.11 -13.65
C GLU A 74 92.28 34.88 -14.22
N GLU A 75 92.99 33.94 -14.86
CA GLU A 75 92.42 32.66 -15.31
C GLU A 75 91.97 31.77 -14.13
N ASP A 76 92.76 31.68 -13.06
CA ASP A 76 92.41 30.93 -11.85
C ASP A 76 91.21 31.58 -11.12
N GLU A 77 91.14 32.91 -11.07
CA GLU A 77 89.98 33.64 -10.53
C GLU A 77 88.73 33.47 -11.40
N GLU A 78 88.86 33.51 -12.72
CA GLU A 78 87.75 33.24 -13.64
C GLU A 78 87.31 31.78 -13.58
N ALA A 79 88.23 30.82 -13.48
CA ALA A 79 87.93 29.41 -13.29
C ALA A 79 87.20 29.20 -11.96
N GLY A 80 87.68 29.80 -10.87
CA GLY A 80 87.01 29.77 -9.57
C GLY A 80 85.62 30.41 -9.59
N ARG A 81 85.44 31.52 -10.33
CA ARG A 81 84.11 32.13 -10.53
C ARG A 81 83.18 31.20 -11.30
N ARG A 82 83.64 30.61 -12.42
CA ARG A 82 82.85 29.67 -13.23
C ARG A 82 82.48 28.41 -12.44
N GLU A 83 83.40 27.88 -11.64
CA GLU A 83 83.14 26.75 -10.75
C GLU A 83 82.12 27.12 -9.67
N SER A 84 82.24 28.29 -9.05
CA SER A 84 81.28 28.76 -8.05
C SER A 84 79.88 29.00 -8.64
N GLU A 85 79.81 29.53 -9.85
CA GLU A 85 78.55 29.71 -10.60
C GLU A 85 77.94 28.38 -11.02
N ALA A 86 78.76 27.42 -11.46
CA ALA A 86 78.31 26.07 -11.79
C ALA A 86 77.75 25.37 -10.55
N GLN A 87 78.47 25.41 -9.42
CA GLN A 87 78.00 24.87 -8.15
C GLN A 87 76.72 25.57 -7.65
N ALA A 88 76.59 26.88 -7.83
CA ALA A 88 75.37 27.61 -7.48
C ALA A 88 74.19 27.21 -8.37
N ARG A 89 74.42 26.97 -9.67
CA ARG A 89 73.40 26.47 -10.60
C ARG A 89 72.99 25.04 -10.26
N GLU A 90 73.93 24.17 -9.94
CA GLU A 90 73.65 22.79 -9.52
C GLU A 90 72.86 22.75 -8.21
N ARG A 91 73.26 23.54 -7.20
CA ARG A 91 72.48 23.67 -5.95
C ARG A 91 71.08 24.23 -6.20
N GLY A 92 70.96 25.27 -7.02
CA GLY A 92 69.66 25.83 -7.39
C GLY A 92 68.78 24.86 -8.20
N ALA A 93 69.37 23.98 -9.01
CA ALA A 93 68.66 22.91 -9.71
C ALA A 93 68.21 21.82 -8.72
N ALA A 94 69.10 21.36 -7.84
CA ALA A 94 68.81 20.36 -6.81
C ALA A 94 67.73 20.85 -5.81
N GLU A 95 67.76 22.13 -5.42
CA GLU A 95 66.73 22.74 -4.57
C GLU A 95 65.37 22.76 -5.27
N ARG A 96 65.32 23.10 -6.57
CA ARG A 96 64.08 23.06 -7.36
C ARG A 96 63.55 21.64 -7.49
N GLU A 97 64.41 20.67 -7.78
CA GLU A 97 64.03 19.26 -7.84
C GLU A 97 63.48 18.77 -6.50
N ALA A 98 64.15 19.10 -5.39
CA ALA A 98 63.68 18.77 -4.05
C ALA A 98 62.31 19.42 -3.73
N THR A 99 62.09 20.67 -4.15
CA THR A 99 60.77 21.32 -3.97
C THR A 99 59.68 20.65 -4.80
N LEU A 100 59.98 20.26 -6.05
CA LEU A 100 59.04 19.56 -6.93
C LEU A 100 58.73 18.15 -6.40
N GLU A 101 59.71 17.44 -5.83
CA GLU A 101 59.51 16.15 -5.17
C GLU A 101 58.58 16.28 -3.96
N LEU A 102 58.80 17.28 -3.11
CA LEU A 102 57.92 17.54 -1.97
C LEU A 102 56.49 17.92 -2.41
N GLU A 103 56.33 18.66 -3.51
CA GLU A 103 55.02 18.97 -4.08
C GLU A 103 54.34 17.72 -4.65
N ARG A 104 55.07 16.86 -5.36
CA ARG A 104 54.56 15.56 -5.85
C ARG A 104 54.10 14.67 -4.71
N ASP A 105 54.91 14.56 -3.67
CA ASP A 105 54.60 13.81 -2.45
C ASP A 105 53.34 14.34 -1.74
N ARG A 106 53.16 15.66 -1.67
CA ARG A 106 51.95 16.27 -1.09
C ARG A 106 50.73 15.96 -1.93
N LEU A 107 50.82 16.11 -3.25
CA LEU A 107 49.74 15.80 -4.18
C LEU A 107 49.37 14.31 -4.14
N GLU A 108 50.34 13.40 -4.03
CA GLU A 108 50.09 11.98 -3.90
C GLU A 108 49.35 11.66 -2.59
N ARG A 109 49.78 12.22 -1.45
CA ARG A 109 49.07 12.06 -0.16
C ARG A 109 47.65 12.63 -0.20
N GLU A 110 47.44 13.77 -0.83
CA GLU A 110 46.11 14.36 -1.02
C GLU A 110 45.22 13.45 -1.89
N GLN A 111 45.74 12.95 -3.02
CA GLN A 111 45.01 12.01 -3.87
C GLN A 111 44.67 10.71 -3.15
N ASP A 112 45.58 10.18 -2.34
CA ASP A 112 45.35 8.97 -1.55
C ASP A 112 44.30 9.20 -0.46
N GLN A 113 44.32 10.36 0.21
CA GLN A 113 43.29 10.74 1.17
C GLN A 113 41.93 10.90 0.49
N GLU A 114 41.87 11.52 -0.68
CA GLU A 114 40.64 11.62 -1.46
C GLU A 114 40.13 10.24 -1.89
N ARG A 115 41.00 9.34 -2.37
CA ARG A 115 40.63 7.97 -2.75
C ARG A 115 40.06 7.22 -1.56
N ARG A 116 40.74 7.25 -0.41
CA ARG A 116 40.25 6.63 0.84
C ARG A 116 38.92 7.22 1.28
N GLY A 117 38.76 8.54 1.18
CA GLY A 117 37.50 9.22 1.49
C GLY A 117 36.37 8.80 0.55
N ARG A 118 36.62 8.69 -0.75
CA ARG A 118 35.65 8.21 -1.76
C ARG A 118 35.29 6.75 -1.53
N GLU A 119 36.27 5.89 -1.26
CA GLU A 119 36.04 4.47 -0.95
C GLU A 119 35.23 4.29 0.34
N SER A 120 35.54 5.04 1.39
CA SER A 120 34.78 5.00 2.65
C SER A 120 33.32 5.43 2.43
N LYS A 121 33.09 6.52 1.69
CA LYS A 121 31.73 6.97 1.33
C LYS A 121 30.99 5.94 0.49
N ARG A 122 31.65 5.29 -0.48
CA ARG A 122 31.07 4.22 -1.29
C ARG A 122 30.66 3.02 -0.43
N ARG A 123 31.56 2.54 0.44
CA ARG A 123 31.27 1.42 1.35
C ARG A 123 30.10 1.73 2.28
N LEU A 124 30.01 2.97 2.78
CA LEU A 124 28.88 3.39 3.61
C LEU A 124 27.57 3.43 2.82
N ALA A 125 27.59 3.94 1.59
CA ALA A 125 26.42 3.96 0.71
C ALA A 125 25.95 2.54 0.33
N GLU A 126 26.89 1.64 0.00
CA GLU A 126 26.60 0.22 -0.26
C GLU A 126 26.02 -0.47 0.98
N PHE A 127 26.55 -0.16 2.17
CA PHE A 127 26.01 -0.63 3.44
C PHE A 127 24.57 -0.17 3.64
N HIS A 128 24.28 1.12 3.45
CA HIS A 128 22.93 1.66 3.59
C HIS A 128 21.97 1.03 2.57
N HIS A 129 22.37 0.95 1.30
CA HIS A 129 21.56 0.38 0.23
C HIS A 129 21.21 -1.10 0.50
N ARG A 130 22.21 -1.92 0.84
CA ARG A 130 22.00 -3.34 1.13
C ARG A 130 21.05 -3.58 2.31
N TRP A 131 21.09 -2.73 3.33
CA TRP A 131 20.18 -2.86 4.47
C TRP A 131 18.77 -2.35 4.16
N LEU A 132 18.64 -1.34 3.29
CA LEU A 132 17.35 -0.90 2.75
C LEU A 132 16.69 -1.99 1.90
N GLU A 133 17.45 -2.65 1.03
CA GLU A 133 16.94 -3.80 0.24
C GLU A 133 16.45 -4.92 1.16
N LYS A 134 17.25 -5.29 2.17
CA LYS A 134 16.83 -6.30 3.16
C LYS A 134 15.57 -5.90 3.92
N ALA A 135 15.41 -4.62 4.25
CA ALA A 135 14.18 -4.13 4.88
C ALA A 135 12.98 -4.24 3.93
N ALA A 136 13.16 -3.89 2.66
CA ALA A 136 12.14 -4.05 1.62
C ALA A 136 11.74 -5.52 1.43
N ASP A 137 12.71 -6.45 1.41
CA ASP A 137 12.45 -7.89 1.33
C ASP A 137 11.63 -8.41 2.51
N VAL A 138 11.91 -7.94 3.73
CA VAL A 138 11.14 -8.29 4.93
C VAL A 138 9.71 -7.76 4.85
N LEU A 139 9.51 -6.54 4.35
CA LEU A 139 8.17 -5.98 4.15
C LEU A 139 7.40 -6.66 3.01
N ALA A 140 8.10 -7.18 2.01
CA ALA A 140 7.53 -7.98 0.93
C ALA A 140 7.19 -9.42 1.35
N ALA A 141 7.59 -9.86 2.54
CA ALA A 141 7.24 -11.16 3.08
C ALA A 141 5.71 -11.31 3.24
N SER A 142 5.21 -12.54 3.08
CA SER A 142 3.78 -12.85 3.15
C SER A 142 3.11 -12.44 4.46
N GLU A 143 3.87 -12.34 5.55
CA GLU A 143 3.36 -11.95 6.87
C GLU A 143 2.99 -10.46 6.98
N LEU A 144 3.55 -9.61 6.10
CA LEU A 144 3.35 -8.15 6.09
C LEU A 144 2.65 -7.64 4.83
N ASN A 145 2.12 -8.56 4.01
CA ASN A 145 1.38 -8.26 2.77
C ASN A 145 0.04 -7.54 2.98
N TRP A 146 -0.42 -7.43 4.23
CA TRP A 146 -1.67 -6.78 4.60
C TRP A 146 -1.54 -5.27 4.78
N LEU A 147 -0.30 -4.76 4.82
CA LEU A 147 -0.03 -3.33 4.85
C LEU A 147 -0.33 -2.73 3.47
N SER A 148 -0.93 -1.54 3.47
CA SER A 148 -1.13 -0.78 2.24
C SER A 148 0.19 -0.24 1.69
N SER A 149 0.22 0.14 0.41
CA SER A 149 1.41 0.75 -0.20
C SER A 149 1.86 2.04 0.49
N VAL A 150 0.92 2.80 1.08
CA VAL A 150 1.22 4.01 1.86
C VAL A 150 1.94 3.65 3.15
N GLN A 151 1.46 2.64 3.87
CA GLN A 151 2.07 2.14 5.10
C GLN A 151 3.44 1.49 4.84
N HIS A 152 3.58 0.75 3.74
CA HIS A 152 4.88 0.23 3.29
C HIS A 152 5.90 1.35 3.10
N LYS A 153 5.50 2.44 2.43
CA LYS A 153 6.36 3.59 2.22
C LYS A 153 6.75 4.25 3.56
N GLU A 154 5.80 4.46 4.46
CA GLU A 154 6.05 5.08 5.77
C GLU A 154 7.05 4.26 6.62
N VAL A 155 6.93 2.93 6.60
CA VAL A 155 7.89 2.06 7.27
C VAL A 155 9.28 2.15 6.62
N LEU A 156 9.35 2.12 5.28
CA LEU A 156 10.62 2.26 4.56
C LEU A 156 11.28 3.62 4.80
N ASP A 157 10.52 4.71 4.79
CA ASP A 157 11.03 6.07 5.05
C ASP A 157 11.58 6.18 6.49
N THR A 158 10.90 5.56 7.46
CA THR A 158 11.36 5.52 8.86
C THR A 158 12.63 4.67 9.01
N ILE A 159 12.69 3.53 8.31
CA ILE A 159 13.88 2.66 8.27
C ILE A 159 15.05 3.36 7.58
N ASP A 160 14.81 4.12 6.52
CA ASP A 160 15.86 4.86 5.81
C ASP A 160 16.49 5.93 6.72
N ILE A 161 15.68 6.66 7.48
CA ILE A 161 16.18 7.58 8.51
C ILE A 161 17.03 6.83 9.55
N GLU A 162 16.52 5.70 10.02
CA GLU A 162 17.21 4.88 11.01
C GLU A 162 18.56 4.35 10.47
N ILE A 163 18.59 3.80 9.25
CA ILE A 163 19.80 3.27 8.58
C ILE A 163 20.82 4.38 8.33
N LYS A 164 20.37 5.57 7.89
CA LYS A 164 21.25 6.72 7.65
C LYS A 164 21.98 7.18 8.91
N SER A 165 21.42 6.93 10.09
CA SER A 165 22.08 7.24 11.36
C SER A 165 23.16 6.24 11.78
N ARG A 166 23.29 5.10 11.09
CA ARG A 166 24.17 3.99 11.47
C ARG A 166 25.47 3.95 10.69
N GLN A 167 26.51 3.39 11.31
CA GLN A 167 27.84 3.21 10.73
C GLN A 167 28.12 1.74 10.40
N LEU A 168 29.20 1.50 9.65
CA LEU A 168 29.66 0.15 9.28
C LEU A 168 29.89 -0.77 10.49
N GLN A 169 30.25 -0.22 11.64
CA GLN A 169 30.48 -0.97 12.88
C GLN A 169 29.20 -1.58 13.47
N ASP A 170 28.03 -1.01 13.11
CA ASP A 170 26.73 -1.46 13.62
C ASP A 170 26.20 -2.70 12.86
N GLU A 171 26.90 -3.16 11.81
CA GLU A 171 26.48 -4.28 10.95
C GLU A 171 25.98 -5.52 11.72
N PRO A 172 26.63 -5.99 12.80
CA PRO A 172 26.15 -7.16 13.55
C PRO A 172 24.79 -6.95 14.22
N ARG A 173 24.44 -5.69 14.54
CA ARG A 173 23.20 -5.32 15.25
C ARG A 173 22.10 -4.84 14.32
N MET A 174 22.42 -4.47 13.08
CA MET A 174 21.46 -3.92 12.11
C MET A 174 20.21 -4.78 11.95
N ARG A 175 20.33 -6.11 11.94
CA ARG A 175 19.16 -6.99 11.86
C ARG A 175 18.16 -6.77 13.01
N GLN A 176 18.66 -6.66 14.24
CA GLN A 176 17.83 -6.44 15.42
C GLN A 176 17.23 -5.03 15.40
N VAL A 177 18.02 -4.03 15.00
CA VAL A 177 17.55 -2.64 14.83
C VAL A 177 16.38 -2.60 13.84
N LEU A 178 16.53 -3.20 12.65
CA LEU A 178 15.47 -3.24 11.65
C LEU A 178 14.22 -3.95 12.15
N THR A 179 14.35 -5.14 12.76
CA THR A 179 13.19 -5.86 13.31
C THR A 179 12.46 -5.06 14.37
N HIS A 180 13.18 -4.39 15.27
CA HIS A 180 12.59 -3.58 16.32
C HIS A 180 11.89 -2.33 15.75
N THR A 181 12.53 -1.60 14.84
CA THR A 181 11.94 -0.43 14.18
C THR A 181 10.70 -0.79 13.37
N ILE A 182 10.75 -1.88 12.60
CA ILE A 182 9.60 -2.40 11.86
C ILE A 182 8.44 -2.74 12.81
N ALA A 183 8.73 -3.46 13.90
CA ALA A 183 7.71 -3.83 14.88
C ALA A 183 7.06 -2.60 15.53
N ALA A 184 7.87 -1.61 15.96
CA ALA A 184 7.39 -0.40 16.61
C ALA A 184 6.49 0.46 15.69
N VAL A 185 6.84 0.57 14.41
CA VAL A 185 6.04 1.35 13.44
C VAL A 185 4.74 0.64 13.10
N ILE A 186 4.75 -0.70 13.00
CA ILE A 186 3.58 -1.49 12.60
C ILE A 186 2.63 -1.76 13.77
N GLU A 187 3.12 -1.78 15.01
CA GLU A 187 2.36 -2.13 16.21
C GLU A 187 0.98 -1.41 16.30
N PRO A 188 0.87 -0.08 16.10
CA PRO A 188 -0.43 0.60 16.14
C PRO A 188 -1.42 0.08 15.09
N TRP A 189 -0.94 -0.27 13.90
CA TRP A 189 -1.77 -0.83 12.83
C TRP A 189 -2.13 -2.29 13.09
N LEU A 190 -1.22 -3.06 13.68
CA LEU A 190 -1.47 -4.44 14.07
C LEU A 190 -2.57 -4.49 15.14
N VAL A 191 -2.46 -3.68 16.19
CA VAL A 191 -3.49 -3.55 17.25
C VAL A 191 -4.82 -3.11 16.67
N SER A 192 -4.82 -2.12 15.76
CA SER A 192 -6.04 -1.67 15.10
C SER A 192 -6.68 -2.76 14.24
N ARG A 193 -5.85 -3.58 13.57
CA ARG A 193 -6.32 -4.68 12.72
C ARG A 193 -6.89 -5.82 13.53
N THR A 194 -6.21 -6.26 14.60
CA THR A 194 -6.71 -7.33 15.47
C THR A 194 -8.03 -6.93 16.13
N ALA A 195 -8.12 -5.70 16.64
CA ALA A 195 -9.37 -5.17 17.21
C ALA A 195 -10.53 -5.14 16.20
N ARG A 196 -10.25 -4.79 14.93
CA ARG A 196 -11.26 -4.85 13.85
C ARG A 196 -11.71 -6.28 13.57
N GLN A 197 -10.75 -7.21 13.44
CA GLN A 197 -11.05 -8.63 13.20
C GLN A 197 -11.83 -9.25 14.35
N GLU A 198 -11.51 -8.90 15.60
CA GLU A 198 -12.25 -9.35 16.78
C GLU A 198 -13.68 -8.82 16.78
N ARG A 199 -13.88 -7.52 16.51
CA ARG A 199 -15.21 -6.93 16.37
C ARG A 199 -16.02 -7.57 15.25
N GLU A 200 -15.39 -7.85 14.11
CA GLU A 200 -16.04 -8.53 12.98
C GLU A 200 -16.43 -9.96 13.33
N ARG A 201 -15.55 -10.72 14.00
CA ARG A 201 -15.87 -12.06 14.51
C ARG A 201 -17.01 -12.04 15.50
N LEU A 202 -17.03 -11.07 16.42
CA LEU A 202 -18.12 -10.89 17.38
C LEU A 202 -19.43 -10.61 16.66
N LEU A 203 -19.42 -9.70 15.68
CA LEU A 203 -20.59 -9.40 14.85
C LEU A 203 -21.09 -10.64 14.09
N GLU A 204 -20.19 -11.38 13.44
CA GLU A 204 -20.56 -12.59 12.71
C GLU A 204 -21.19 -13.64 13.63
N ASN A 205 -20.58 -13.89 14.80
CA ASN A 205 -21.10 -14.84 15.77
C ASN A 205 -22.47 -14.42 16.30
N ALA A 206 -22.66 -13.12 16.48
CA ALA A 206 -23.90 -12.52 16.94
C ALA A 206 -25.02 -12.66 15.90
N VAL A 207 -24.73 -12.42 14.62
CA VAL A 207 -25.71 -12.65 13.54
C VAL A 207 -26.00 -14.15 13.37
N LYS A 208 -24.99 -15.02 13.51
CA LYS A 208 -25.15 -16.49 13.44
C LYS A 208 -25.93 -17.06 14.63
N SER A 209 -26.02 -16.36 15.76
CA SER A 209 -26.77 -16.81 16.94
C SER A 209 -28.28 -16.53 16.83
N LEU A 210 -28.72 -15.82 15.78
CA LEU A 210 -30.14 -15.63 15.51
C LEU A 210 -30.84 -16.98 15.29
N PRO A 211 -32.12 -17.11 15.70
CA PRO A 211 -32.87 -18.33 15.51
C PRO A 211 -32.93 -18.72 14.04
N PHE A 212 -33.03 -20.04 13.79
CA PHE A 212 -33.39 -20.56 12.48
C PHE A 212 -34.64 -19.81 11.96
N GLY A 213 -34.75 -19.53 10.66
CA GLY A 213 -35.87 -18.76 10.09
C GLY A 213 -35.73 -17.22 10.16
N ALA A 214 -34.65 -16.69 10.73
CA ALA A 214 -34.31 -15.27 10.57
C ALA A 214 -34.09 -14.92 9.09
N THR A 215 -34.77 -13.87 8.64
CA THR A 215 -34.68 -13.34 7.27
C THR A 215 -33.40 -12.52 7.09
N ASP A 216 -33.04 -12.22 5.84
CA ASP A 216 -31.87 -11.36 5.57
C ASP A 216 -32.05 -9.94 6.10
N ARG A 217 -33.30 -9.48 6.21
CA ARG A 217 -33.64 -8.23 6.89
C ARG A 217 -33.29 -8.29 8.38
N ASP A 218 -33.68 -9.36 9.08
CA ASP A 218 -33.38 -9.54 10.50
C ASP A 218 -31.86 -9.58 10.76
N LYS A 219 -31.12 -10.25 9.88
CA LYS A 219 -29.66 -10.30 9.96
C LYS A 219 -29.03 -8.92 9.75
N ALA A 220 -29.55 -8.14 8.81
CA ALA A 220 -29.07 -6.78 8.54
C ALA A 220 -29.37 -5.84 9.72
N GLU A 221 -30.58 -5.91 10.26
CA GLU A 221 -30.98 -5.15 11.46
C GLU A 221 -30.13 -5.55 12.67
N ALA A 222 -29.88 -6.85 12.89
CA ALA A 222 -29.02 -7.33 13.97
C ALA A 222 -27.57 -6.87 13.80
N ALA A 223 -27.03 -6.93 12.58
CA ALA A 223 -25.69 -6.43 12.31
C ALA A 223 -25.58 -4.92 12.56
N ALA A 224 -26.61 -4.14 12.22
CA ALA A 224 -26.65 -2.70 12.50
C ALA A 224 -26.70 -2.43 14.01
N ALA A 225 -27.63 -3.07 14.73
CA ALA A 225 -27.79 -2.92 16.18
C ALA A 225 -26.52 -3.31 16.95
N VAL A 226 -25.85 -4.40 16.55
CA VAL A 226 -24.57 -4.83 17.15
C VAL A 226 -23.46 -3.81 16.89
N ARG A 227 -23.35 -3.27 15.66
CA ARG A 227 -22.35 -2.22 15.38
C ARG A 227 -22.57 -0.98 16.22
N GLU A 228 -23.83 -0.57 16.36
CA GLU A 228 -24.21 0.56 17.20
C GLU A 228 -23.82 0.30 18.66
N ALA A 229 -24.22 -0.85 19.22
CA ALA A 229 -23.85 -1.25 20.59
C ALA A 229 -22.32 -1.24 20.80
N LEU A 230 -21.56 -1.84 19.88
CA LEU A 230 -20.09 -1.86 19.95
C LEU A 230 -19.46 -0.47 19.84
N SER A 231 -20.12 0.48 19.16
CA SER A 231 -19.64 1.86 19.04
C SER A 231 -19.85 2.69 20.32
N THR A 232 -20.86 2.33 21.12
CA THR A 232 -21.17 3.00 22.40
C THR A 232 -20.31 2.51 23.56
N LEU A 233 -19.70 1.33 23.43
CA LEU A 233 -18.84 0.76 24.45
C LEU A 233 -17.50 1.50 24.54
N ARG A 234 -16.95 1.55 25.76
CA ARG A 234 -15.63 2.12 25.97
C ARG A 234 -14.55 1.29 25.27
N PRO A 235 -13.44 1.90 24.84
CA PRO A 235 -12.33 1.18 24.22
C PRO A 235 -11.71 0.09 25.12
N ASP A 236 -11.83 0.23 26.43
CA ASP A 236 -11.32 -0.66 27.48
C ASP A 236 -12.43 -1.51 28.13
N ALA A 237 -13.61 -1.59 27.53
CA ALA A 237 -14.72 -2.40 28.04
C ALA A 237 -14.29 -3.86 28.19
N ALA A 238 -14.65 -4.47 29.32
CA ALA A 238 -14.32 -5.86 29.58
C ALA A 238 -15.13 -6.80 28.66
N ASP A 239 -14.58 -7.97 28.36
CA ASP A 239 -15.21 -8.96 27.47
C ASP A 239 -16.67 -9.28 27.81
N PHE A 240 -17.02 -9.30 29.10
CA PHE A 240 -18.39 -9.56 29.55
C PHE A 240 -19.34 -8.41 29.23
N GLU A 241 -18.89 -7.16 29.28
CA GLU A 241 -19.68 -5.96 28.92
C GLU A 241 -19.94 -5.94 27.43
N VAL A 242 -18.91 -6.30 26.63
CA VAL A 242 -19.03 -6.45 25.18
C VAL A 242 -20.09 -7.49 24.83
N ARG A 243 -20.04 -8.68 25.46
CA ARG A 243 -21.03 -9.74 25.23
C ARG A 243 -22.43 -9.34 25.69
N ALA A 244 -22.55 -8.66 26.83
CA ALA A 244 -23.84 -8.19 27.34
C ALA A 244 -24.46 -7.14 26.41
N GLY A 245 -23.66 -6.19 25.89
CA GLY A 245 -24.11 -5.18 24.92
C GLY A 245 -24.58 -5.80 23.61
N ILE A 246 -23.83 -6.78 23.09
CA ILE A 246 -24.23 -7.55 21.89
C ILE A 246 -25.56 -8.28 22.13
N GLN A 247 -25.69 -8.95 23.28
CA GLN A 247 -26.89 -9.72 23.60
C GLN A 247 -28.11 -8.81 23.72
N ALA A 248 -27.99 -7.69 24.43
CA ALA A 248 -29.06 -6.71 24.59
C ALA A 248 -29.50 -6.11 23.24
N ALA A 249 -28.57 -5.92 22.30
CA ALA A 249 -28.89 -5.44 20.96
C ALA A 249 -29.65 -6.47 20.10
N ILE A 250 -29.36 -7.76 20.28
CA ILE A 250 -29.98 -8.84 19.49
C ILE A 250 -31.27 -9.37 20.09
N ASP A 251 -31.42 -9.33 21.41
CA ASP A 251 -32.57 -9.92 22.11
C ASP A 251 -33.92 -9.48 21.52
N PRO A 252 -34.17 -8.18 21.22
CA PRO A 252 -35.44 -7.76 20.60
C PRO A 252 -35.70 -8.43 19.24
N ILE A 253 -34.66 -8.57 18.42
CA ILE A 253 -34.75 -9.20 17.10
C ILE A 253 -34.98 -10.71 17.26
N ARG A 254 -34.30 -11.35 18.22
CA ARG A 254 -34.50 -12.76 18.53
C ARG A 254 -35.94 -13.04 18.94
N VAL A 255 -36.49 -12.23 19.85
CA VAL A 255 -37.88 -12.35 20.30
C VAL A 255 -38.86 -12.20 19.13
N SER A 256 -38.65 -11.19 18.27
CA SER A 256 -39.50 -10.98 17.09
C SER A 256 -39.44 -12.15 16.09
N VAL A 257 -38.26 -12.73 15.84
CA VAL A 257 -38.11 -13.92 14.99
C VAL A 257 -38.81 -15.11 15.63
N GLU A 258 -38.60 -15.37 16.91
CA GLU A 258 -39.25 -16.48 17.62
C GLU A 258 -40.78 -16.35 17.63
N TRP A 259 -41.29 -15.14 17.86
CA TRP A 259 -42.70 -14.81 17.79
C TRP A 259 -43.31 -15.11 16.43
N ARG A 260 -42.68 -14.65 15.33
CA ARG A 260 -43.14 -14.95 13.95
C ARG A 260 -43.18 -16.45 13.67
N ARG A 261 -42.18 -17.20 14.14
CA ARG A 261 -42.17 -18.66 13.94
C ARG A 261 -43.23 -19.37 14.77
N MET A 262 -43.50 -18.88 15.97
CA MET A 262 -44.54 -19.42 16.81
C MET A 262 -45.92 -19.19 16.19
N THR A 263 -46.20 -17.96 15.74
CA THR A 263 -47.46 -17.58 15.10
C THR A 263 -47.70 -18.37 13.81
N GLU A 264 -46.68 -18.55 12.96
CA GLU A 264 -46.76 -19.41 11.77
C GLU A 264 -47.13 -20.86 12.14
N ARG A 265 -46.43 -21.45 13.13
CA ARG A 265 -46.72 -22.82 13.60
C ARG A 265 -48.12 -22.96 14.20
N LEU A 266 -48.59 -21.96 14.92
CA LEU A 266 -49.93 -21.95 15.52
C LEU A 266 -51.02 -21.84 14.45
N THR A 267 -50.79 -21.04 13.41
CA THR A 267 -51.70 -20.89 12.28
C THR A 267 -51.79 -22.20 11.49
N THR A 268 -50.66 -22.82 11.16
CA THR A 268 -50.63 -24.15 10.52
C THR A 268 -51.31 -25.22 11.38
N TRP A 269 -51.09 -25.19 12.70
CA TRP A 269 -51.79 -26.08 13.62
C TRP A 269 -53.31 -25.88 13.57
N ALA A 270 -53.79 -24.62 13.61
CA ALA A 270 -55.20 -24.26 13.61
C ALA A 270 -55.89 -24.72 12.31
N LEU A 271 -55.26 -24.47 11.16
CA LEU A 271 -55.75 -24.97 9.86
C LEU A 271 -55.83 -26.50 9.84
N GLY A 272 -54.82 -27.18 10.39
CA GLY A 272 -54.82 -28.64 10.53
C GLY A 272 -55.89 -29.20 11.49
N GLN A 273 -56.64 -28.36 12.21
CA GLN A 273 -57.80 -28.79 13.00
C GLN A 273 -59.12 -28.78 12.21
N LEU A 274 -59.12 -28.21 11.01
CA LEU A 274 -60.33 -28.17 10.19
C LEU A 274 -60.71 -29.60 9.74
N PRO A 275 -62.03 -29.90 9.66
CA PRO A 275 -62.47 -31.21 9.20
C PRO A 275 -62.17 -31.42 7.72
N TRP A 276 -61.98 -32.68 7.32
CA TRP A 276 -61.87 -33.07 5.90
C TRP A 276 -63.03 -32.51 5.08
N GLY A 277 -62.76 -31.88 3.94
CA GLY A 277 -63.79 -31.20 3.13
C GLY A 277 -64.02 -29.73 3.52
N SER A 278 -63.10 -29.13 4.29
CA SER A 278 -62.91 -27.68 4.29
C SER A 278 -62.60 -27.18 2.89
N THR A 279 -63.00 -25.94 2.61
CA THR A 279 -62.67 -25.24 1.36
C THR A 279 -61.59 -24.21 1.62
N ASP A 280 -60.91 -23.76 0.56
CA ASP A 280 -59.94 -22.66 0.63
C ASP A 280 -60.51 -21.40 1.29
N GLN A 281 -61.83 -21.16 1.15
CA GLN A 281 -62.51 -20.04 1.80
C GLN A 281 -62.59 -20.21 3.33
N ASP A 282 -62.79 -21.43 3.82
CA ASP A 282 -62.83 -21.72 5.26
C ASP A 282 -61.43 -21.56 5.86
N GLU A 283 -60.41 -22.06 5.14
CA GLU A 283 -59.01 -21.92 5.51
C GLU A 283 -58.58 -20.45 5.53
N ALA A 284 -58.88 -19.68 4.49
CA ALA A 284 -58.56 -18.25 4.44
C ALA A 284 -59.24 -17.44 5.55
N ARG A 285 -60.50 -17.77 5.88
CA ARG A 285 -61.21 -17.14 6.99
C ARG A 285 -60.61 -17.48 8.34
N LEU A 286 -60.31 -18.77 8.59
CA LEU A 286 -59.67 -19.17 9.84
C LEU A 286 -58.27 -18.55 9.95
N HIS A 287 -57.51 -18.53 8.85
CA HIS A 287 -56.20 -17.87 8.80
C HIS A 287 -56.29 -16.40 9.19
N GLY A 288 -57.19 -15.62 8.58
CA GLY A 288 -57.39 -14.21 8.92
C GLY A 288 -57.80 -14.00 10.38
N ASN A 289 -58.67 -14.87 10.92
CA ASN A 289 -59.02 -14.83 12.33
C ASN A 289 -57.82 -15.16 13.25
N CYS A 290 -57.00 -16.14 12.87
CA CYS A 290 -55.79 -16.48 13.60
C CYS A 290 -54.80 -15.31 13.59
N GLU A 291 -54.57 -14.68 12.44
CA GLU A 291 -53.69 -13.51 12.33
C GLU A 291 -54.18 -12.36 13.21
N GLN A 292 -55.47 -12.06 13.19
CA GLN A 292 -56.05 -11.02 14.03
C GLN A 292 -55.83 -11.32 15.52
N ILE A 293 -56.22 -12.50 15.99
CA ILE A 293 -56.09 -12.89 17.41
C ILE A 293 -54.62 -12.86 17.83
N LEU A 294 -53.72 -13.40 17.01
CA LEU A 294 -52.29 -13.42 17.31
C LEU A 294 -51.68 -12.01 17.31
N SER A 295 -52.17 -11.08 16.48
CA SER A 295 -51.68 -9.70 16.47
C SER A 295 -52.06 -8.89 17.71
N GLU A 296 -53.12 -9.29 18.41
CA GLU A 296 -53.60 -8.65 19.64
C GLU A 296 -52.88 -9.19 20.90
N LEU A 297 -52.19 -10.32 20.79
CA LEU A 297 -51.44 -10.91 21.89
C LEU A 297 -50.06 -10.26 22.06
N PRO A 298 -49.58 -10.06 23.31
CA PRO A 298 -48.23 -9.58 23.52
C PRO A 298 -47.17 -10.63 23.10
N GLU A 299 -46.00 -10.16 22.64
CA GLU A 299 -44.95 -11.03 22.05
C GLU A 299 -44.34 -12.05 23.03
N ASN A 300 -44.57 -11.89 24.33
CA ASN A 300 -44.05 -12.77 25.39
C ASN A 300 -45.06 -13.84 25.85
N VAL A 301 -46.22 -13.97 25.20
CA VAL A 301 -47.22 -14.98 25.53
C VAL A 301 -46.69 -16.38 25.26
N SER A 302 -46.97 -17.31 26.15
CA SER A 302 -46.56 -18.70 25.96
C SER A 302 -47.32 -19.35 24.80
N LYS A 303 -46.70 -20.35 24.16
CA LYS A 303 -47.35 -21.13 23.10
C LYS A 303 -48.70 -21.74 23.54
N ILE A 304 -48.84 -22.09 24.82
CA ILE A 304 -50.06 -22.71 25.37
C ILE A 304 -51.18 -21.68 25.42
N GLU A 305 -50.92 -20.51 26.01
CA GLU A 305 -51.88 -19.40 26.10
C GLU A 305 -52.30 -18.90 24.70
N ALA A 306 -51.34 -18.73 23.78
CA ALA A 306 -51.66 -18.34 22.41
C ALA A 306 -52.51 -19.40 21.70
N ARG A 307 -52.26 -20.69 21.96
CA ARG A 307 -53.10 -21.78 21.43
C ARG A 307 -54.51 -21.75 22.03
N GLU A 308 -54.63 -21.49 23.32
CA GLU A 308 -55.92 -21.34 24.01
C GLU A 308 -56.74 -20.20 23.44
N ALA A 309 -56.11 -19.05 23.17
CA ALA A 309 -56.76 -17.91 22.50
C ALA A 309 -57.33 -18.30 21.12
N LEU A 310 -56.63 -19.14 20.36
CA LEU A 310 -57.09 -19.62 19.06
C LEU A 310 -58.16 -20.72 19.12
N GLN A 311 -58.34 -21.40 20.26
CA GLN A 311 -59.25 -22.55 20.34
C GLN A 311 -60.69 -22.18 20.00
N GLN A 312 -61.16 -21.00 20.39
CA GLN A 312 -62.52 -20.58 20.11
C GLN A 312 -62.74 -20.38 18.61
N ALA A 313 -61.84 -19.68 17.93
CA ALA A 313 -61.89 -19.48 16.48
C ALA A 313 -61.84 -20.81 15.72
N VAL A 314 -61.00 -21.75 16.16
CA VAL A 314 -60.93 -23.10 15.59
C VAL A 314 -62.25 -23.86 15.79
N ARG A 315 -62.84 -23.82 16.99
CA ARG A 315 -64.13 -24.48 17.27
C ARG A 315 -65.24 -23.92 16.37
N GLU A 316 -65.35 -22.61 16.26
CA GLU A 316 -66.36 -21.95 15.41
C GLU A 316 -66.17 -22.31 13.93
N ALA A 317 -64.93 -22.34 13.45
CA ALA A 317 -64.64 -22.73 12.07
C ALA A 317 -65.00 -24.21 11.81
N ARG A 318 -64.71 -25.12 12.76
CA ARG A 318 -65.09 -26.53 12.66
C ARG A 318 -66.60 -26.71 12.60
N VAL A 319 -67.36 -26.02 13.47
CA VAL A 319 -68.83 -26.09 13.50
C VAL A 319 -69.40 -25.66 12.15
N ARG A 320 -68.94 -24.54 11.58
CA ARG A 320 -69.41 -24.06 10.26
C ARG A 320 -69.14 -25.05 9.13
N VAL A 321 -67.96 -25.68 9.12
CA VAL A 321 -67.63 -26.68 8.08
C VAL A 321 -68.56 -27.88 8.19
N GLU A 322 -68.83 -28.37 9.41
CA GLU A 322 -69.75 -29.49 9.65
C GLU A 322 -71.21 -29.11 9.34
N GLU A 323 -71.71 -27.94 9.76
CA GLU A 323 -73.05 -27.45 9.41
C GLU A 323 -73.25 -27.40 7.89
N ARG A 324 -72.24 -26.93 7.15
CA ARG A 324 -72.30 -26.92 5.68
C ARG A 324 -72.35 -28.32 5.10
N LYS A 325 -71.55 -29.26 5.63
CA LYS A 325 -71.58 -30.66 5.17
C LYS A 325 -72.93 -31.29 5.44
N GLU A 326 -73.48 -31.06 6.62
CA GLU A 326 -74.78 -31.57 7.02
C GLU A 326 -75.87 -31.01 6.10
N LEU A 327 -75.84 -29.70 5.82
CA LEU A 327 -76.75 -29.07 4.88
C LEU A 327 -76.61 -29.63 3.46
N LYS A 328 -75.39 -29.89 2.98
CA LYS A 328 -75.18 -30.58 1.70
C LYS A 328 -75.74 -31.99 1.72
N ARG A 329 -75.52 -32.75 2.80
CA ARG A 329 -76.05 -34.11 2.95
C ARG A 329 -77.57 -34.10 2.88
N ARG A 330 -78.23 -33.21 3.64
CA ARG A 330 -79.69 -33.02 3.61
C ARG A 330 -80.19 -32.67 2.21
N GLN A 331 -79.50 -31.77 1.51
CA GLN A 331 -79.85 -31.41 0.13
C GLN A 331 -79.68 -32.56 -0.86
N GLU A 332 -78.71 -33.46 -0.64
CA GLU A 332 -78.51 -34.66 -1.45
C GLU A 332 -79.47 -35.81 -1.09
N GLU A 333 -79.89 -35.90 0.18
CA GLU A 333 -80.80 -36.93 0.70
C GLU A 333 -82.26 -36.62 0.37
N LYS A 334 -82.69 -35.36 0.47
CA LYS A 334 -84.06 -34.91 0.14
C LYS A 334 -84.61 -35.46 -1.19
N PRO A 335 -83.94 -35.32 -2.35
CA PRO A 335 -84.46 -35.85 -3.62
C PRO A 335 -84.55 -37.38 -3.62
N ARG A 336 -83.70 -38.09 -2.87
CA ARG A 336 -83.80 -39.56 -2.73
C ARG A 336 -85.02 -39.95 -1.91
N LEU A 337 -85.31 -39.21 -0.84
CA LEU A 337 -86.50 -39.42 -0.01
C LEU A 337 -87.77 -39.13 -0.80
N VAL A 338 -87.82 -38.04 -1.58
CA VAL A 338 -88.94 -37.74 -2.49
C VAL A 338 -89.16 -38.91 -3.48
N GLN A 339 -88.10 -39.41 -4.11
CA GLN A 339 -88.21 -40.56 -5.02
C GLN A 339 -88.73 -41.82 -4.33
N GLN A 340 -88.31 -42.09 -3.09
CA GLN A 340 -88.83 -43.21 -2.31
C GLN A 340 -90.30 -43.03 -1.94
N GLY A 341 -90.71 -41.82 -1.55
CA GLY A 341 -92.11 -41.49 -1.28
C GLY A 341 -93.00 -41.71 -2.51
N LEU A 342 -92.54 -41.27 -3.69
CA LEU A 342 -93.26 -41.49 -4.96
C LEU A 342 -93.41 -42.96 -5.34
N ALA A 343 -92.50 -43.83 -4.90
CA ALA A 343 -92.64 -45.26 -5.07
C ALA A 343 -93.71 -45.86 -4.12
N GLU A 344 -93.88 -45.30 -2.91
CA GLU A 344 -94.91 -45.73 -1.95
C GLU A 344 -96.32 -45.41 -2.45
N VAL A 345 -96.52 -44.33 -3.23
CA VAL A 345 -97.84 -43.96 -3.81
C VAL A 345 -98.49 -45.15 -4.52
N SER A 346 -97.75 -45.82 -5.40
CA SER A 346 -98.26 -46.97 -6.15
C SER A 346 -98.57 -48.18 -5.25
N TYR A 347 -97.80 -48.36 -4.16
CA TYR A 347 -98.04 -49.41 -3.18
C TYR A 347 -99.29 -49.12 -2.34
N TYR A 348 -99.47 -47.87 -1.92
CA TYR A 348 -100.59 -47.47 -1.08
C TYR A 348 -101.92 -47.48 -1.84
N LEU A 349 -101.96 -46.95 -3.07
CA LEU A 349 -103.14 -47.05 -3.93
C LEU A 349 -103.59 -48.51 -4.15
N LEU A 350 -102.65 -49.45 -4.30
CA LEU A 350 -102.98 -50.87 -4.40
C LEU A 350 -103.64 -51.39 -3.12
N LYS A 351 -103.21 -50.90 -1.95
CA LYS A 351 -103.80 -51.24 -0.66
C LYS A 351 -105.24 -50.68 -0.55
N LEU A 352 -105.46 -49.42 -0.93
CA LEU A 352 -106.77 -48.77 -0.92
C LEU A 352 -107.76 -49.46 -1.88
N ASN A 353 -107.33 -49.79 -3.10
CA ASN A 353 -108.17 -50.54 -4.07
C ASN A 353 -108.58 -51.92 -3.52
N ARG A 354 -107.66 -52.62 -2.83
CA ARG A 354 -107.98 -53.91 -2.19
C ARG A 354 -108.94 -53.77 -1.01
N ALA A 355 -108.90 -52.65 -0.29
CA ALA A 355 -109.82 -52.33 0.78
C ALA A 355 -111.20 -51.88 0.26
N GLY A 356 -111.30 -51.53 -1.03
CA GLY A 356 -112.52 -51.00 -1.66
C GLY A 356 -112.75 -49.51 -1.40
N GLU A 357 -111.71 -48.79 -0.97
CA GLU A 357 -111.77 -47.34 -0.69
C GLU A 357 -111.68 -46.50 -1.96
N ILE A 358 -111.03 -47.02 -3.01
CA ILE A 358 -111.03 -46.46 -4.37
C ILE A 358 -111.53 -47.51 -5.37
N SER A 359 -112.11 -47.06 -6.48
CA SER A 359 -112.58 -47.95 -7.53
C SER A 359 -111.43 -48.54 -8.35
N ASN A 360 -111.68 -49.68 -8.99
CA ASN A 360 -110.70 -50.30 -9.90
C ASN A 360 -110.53 -49.50 -11.22
N GLU A 361 -111.45 -48.61 -11.55
CA GLU A 361 -111.31 -47.68 -12.68
C GLU A 361 -110.33 -46.55 -12.31
N GLU A 362 -110.52 -45.88 -11.16
CA GLU A 362 -109.59 -44.86 -10.63
C GLU A 362 -108.19 -45.44 -10.43
N TYR A 363 -108.06 -46.66 -9.88
CA TYR A 363 -106.77 -47.32 -9.71
C TYR A 363 -106.05 -47.61 -11.03
N ARG A 364 -106.76 -47.71 -12.16
CA ARG A 364 -106.16 -47.96 -13.48
C ARG A 364 -106.01 -46.71 -14.32
N ASP A 365 -106.59 -45.60 -13.89
CA ASP A 365 -106.51 -44.33 -14.59
C ASP A 365 -105.09 -43.75 -14.45
N SER A 366 -104.37 -43.74 -15.56
CA SER A 366 -103.02 -43.20 -15.62
C SER A 366 -102.95 -41.70 -15.38
N GLU A 367 -104.00 -40.94 -15.76
CA GLU A 367 -104.04 -39.49 -15.55
C GLU A 367 -104.26 -39.19 -14.07
N PHE A 368 -105.18 -39.92 -13.42
CA PHE A 368 -105.40 -39.84 -11.97
C PHE A 368 -104.12 -40.15 -11.17
N ILE A 369 -103.44 -41.27 -11.46
CA ILE A 369 -102.20 -41.65 -10.77
C ILE A 369 -101.08 -40.63 -11.01
N ALA A 370 -100.97 -40.09 -12.22
CA ALA A 370 -99.96 -39.09 -12.54
C ALA A 370 -100.22 -37.77 -11.79
N SER A 371 -101.48 -37.33 -11.74
CA SER A 371 -101.87 -36.14 -10.98
C SER A 371 -101.57 -36.30 -9.48
N LEU A 372 -101.95 -37.45 -8.90
CA LEU A 372 -101.70 -37.73 -7.49
C LEU A 372 -100.20 -37.82 -7.18
N LYS A 373 -99.40 -38.43 -8.07
CA LYS A 373 -97.94 -38.46 -7.91
C LYS A 373 -97.32 -37.08 -7.98
N GLU A 374 -97.83 -36.18 -8.82
CA GLU A 374 -97.31 -34.82 -8.88
C GLU A 374 -97.69 -34.03 -7.63
N ALA A 375 -98.94 -34.16 -7.14
CA ALA A 375 -99.37 -33.55 -5.87
C ALA A 375 -98.51 -34.03 -4.69
N VAL A 376 -98.33 -35.35 -4.55
CA VAL A 376 -97.44 -35.94 -3.53
C VAL A 376 -96.00 -35.46 -3.70
N LYS A 377 -95.51 -35.32 -4.93
CA LYS A 377 -94.16 -34.83 -5.19
C LYS A 377 -93.99 -33.39 -4.71
N GLU A 378 -94.91 -32.49 -5.06
CA GLU A 378 -94.88 -31.08 -4.67
C GLU A 378 -94.92 -30.93 -3.14
N GLU A 379 -95.80 -31.69 -2.47
CA GLU A 379 -95.92 -31.62 -1.02
C GLU A 379 -94.69 -32.21 -0.31
N LEU A 380 -94.17 -33.35 -0.76
CA LEU A 380 -92.91 -33.90 -0.23
C LEU A 380 -91.71 -32.98 -0.49
N GLU A 381 -91.65 -32.30 -1.64
CA GLU A 381 -90.62 -31.31 -1.92
C GLU A 381 -90.75 -30.06 -1.03
N SER A 382 -91.95 -29.74 -0.55
CA SER A 382 -92.22 -28.65 0.40
C SER A 382 -91.83 -29.05 1.83
N GLU A 383 -92.33 -30.20 2.30
CA GLU A 383 -92.28 -30.58 3.71
C GLU A 383 -90.98 -31.28 4.13
N LEU A 384 -90.35 -32.06 3.25
CA LEU A 384 -89.15 -32.80 3.63
C LEU A 384 -87.95 -31.88 3.82
N SER A 385 -87.28 -32.03 4.95
CA SER A 385 -86.02 -31.35 5.29
C SER A 385 -84.78 -32.12 4.81
N GLY A 386 -84.93 -33.42 4.50
CA GLY A 386 -83.84 -34.32 4.15
C GLY A 386 -83.28 -35.11 5.34
N GLU A 387 -83.86 -34.95 6.55
CA GLU A 387 -83.47 -35.68 7.76
C GLU A 387 -84.44 -36.80 8.12
N GLU A 388 -85.55 -36.90 7.42
CA GLU A 388 -86.64 -37.83 7.73
C GLU A 388 -86.23 -39.29 7.48
N GLU A 389 -86.70 -40.18 8.34
CA GLU A 389 -86.57 -41.62 8.11
C GLU A 389 -87.54 -42.09 7.00
N VAL A 390 -87.17 -43.16 6.29
CA VAL A 390 -88.00 -43.72 5.21
C VAL A 390 -89.42 -44.09 5.69
N SER A 391 -89.58 -44.48 6.96
CA SER A 391 -90.89 -44.73 7.56
C SER A 391 -91.74 -43.46 7.68
N GLU A 392 -91.14 -42.35 8.10
CA GLU A 392 -91.83 -41.06 8.24
C GLU A 392 -92.30 -40.55 6.88
N VAL A 393 -91.45 -40.68 5.84
CA VAL A 393 -91.82 -40.35 4.46
C VAL A 393 -93.02 -41.18 3.98
N LYS A 394 -93.07 -42.47 4.33
CA LYS A 394 -94.20 -43.35 3.95
C LYS A 394 -95.49 -42.99 4.66
N GLU A 395 -95.41 -42.58 5.92
CA GLU A 395 -96.58 -42.12 6.66
C GLU A 395 -97.11 -40.82 6.06
N LEU A 396 -96.23 -39.87 5.79
CA LEU A 396 -96.58 -38.59 5.16
C LEU A 396 -97.22 -38.78 3.77
N VAL A 397 -96.66 -39.67 2.93
CA VAL A 397 -97.26 -40.00 1.62
C VAL A 397 -98.70 -40.52 1.75
N ARG A 398 -99.00 -41.31 2.79
CA ARG A 398 -100.34 -41.86 2.99
C ARG A 398 -101.31 -40.77 3.42
N GLU A 399 -100.87 -39.89 4.32
CA GLU A 399 -101.64 -38.73 4.77
C GLU A 399 -102.01 -37.82 3.58
N ILE A 400 -101.04 -37.47 2.73
CA ILE A 400 -101.29 -36.66 1.52
C ILE A 400 -102.28 -37.36 0.58
N ILE A 401 -102.14 -38.67 0.37
CA ILE A 401 -103.06 -39.42 -0.50
C ILE A 401 -104.46 -39.47 0.10
N ASP A 402 -104.59 -39.71 1.39
CA ASP A 402 -105.88 -39.75 2.08
C ASP A 402 -106.57 -38.37 2.05
N ASP A 403 -105.81 -37.28 2.16
CA ASP A 403 -106.31 -35.91 2.06
C ASP A 403 -106.76 -35.54 0.62
N GLU A 404 -106.05 -35.98 -0.41
CA GLU A 404 -106.42 -35.76 -1.82
C GLU A 404 -107.62 -36.61 -2.29
N LEU A 405 -107.92 -37.70 -1.58
CA LEU A 405 -109.03 -38.61 -1.88
C LEU A 405 -110.34 -38.24 -1.16
N ASN A 406 -110.28 -37.39 -0.12
CA ASN A 406 -111.43 -36.90 0.65
C ASN A 406 -111.99 -35.59 0.09
#